data_AF-A0A929FP40-F1
#
_entry.id   AF-A0A929FP40-F1
#
_cell.length_a   1.000
_cell.length_b   1.000
_cell.length_c   1.000
_cell.angle_alpha   90.00
_cell.angle_beta   90.00
_cell.angle_gamma   90.00
#
_symmetry.space_group_name_H-M   'P 1'
#
loop_
_entity.id
_entity.type
_entity.pdbx_description
1 polymer ?
#
loop_
_entity_poly.entity_id
_entity_poly.type
_entity_poly.pdbx_seq_one_letter_code
_entity_poly.pdbx_strand_id
1 'polypeptide(L)'
;MTRVNLIGGLNKCLELTPQAQERLSMLCRKLRGSKPLRKFTPQVGVSPSAWNGWENKKGNLGMDNAEKLASFCGTGVDQLLLYLNGQYSLEEYLRLSLPPEIAQPSSKSAELNTTVEQVLQWMNGLELPDLLRIVAKGAKLAEQSFSYSQDLNNQNKK
;
A
#
# COMPACT_ATOMS: atom_id res chain seq x y z
N MET A 1 22.26 -19.54 -1.42
CA MET A 1 21.23 -19.63 -0.36
C MET A 1 21.81 -19.05 0.90
N THR A 2 21.57 -17.77 1.17
CA THR A 2 22.17 -17.07 2.33
C THR A 2 21.08 -16.87 3.38
N ARG A 3 21.23 -17.57 4.52
CA ARG A 3 20.32 -17.48 5.68
C ARG A 3 20.48 -16.12 6.34
N VAL A 4 19.38 -15.40 6.52
CA VAL A 4 19.34 -14.19 7.37
C VAL A 4 19.05 -14.67 8.79
N ASN A 5 20.03 -14.52 9.68
CA ASN A 5 19.91 -14.81 11.11
C ASN A 5 19.05 -13.73 11.78
N LEU A 6 17.85 -14.12 12.22
CA LEU A 6 17.06 -13.37 13.20
C LEU A 6 17.61 -13.65 14.59
N ILE A 7 18.51 -12.79 15.07
CA ILE A 7 18.93 -12.77 16.48
C ILE A 7 18.01 -11.80 17.23
N GLY A 8 17.53 -12.24 18.39
CA GLY A 8 16.57 -11.58 19.26
C GLY A 8 17.01 -10.24 19.88
N GLY A 9 16.16 -9.78 20.79
CA GLY A 9 15.93 -8.38 21.15
C GLY A 9 17.10 -7.60 21.73
N LEU A 10 17.10 -6.29 21.41
CA LEU A 10 17.77 -5.17 22.09
C LEU A 10 17.54 -3.91 21.24
N ASN A 11 16.54 -3.09 21.56
CA ASN A 11 16.36 -1.69 21.10
C ASN A 11 16.96 -1.35 19.71
N LYS A 12 16.45 -1.99 18.65
CA LYS A 12 17.13 -2.01 17.36
C LYS A 12 16.75 -0.81 16.50
N CYS A 13 17.58 0.22 16.53
CA CYS A 13 17.74 1.08 15.35
C CYS A 13 18.00 0.17 14.14
N LEU A 14 17.26 0.35 13.04
CA LEU A 14 17.64 -0.29 11.78
C LEU A 14 18.96 0.34 11.33
N GLU A 15 20.02 -0.46 11.33
CA GLU A 15 21.25 -0.08 10.63
C GLU A 15 20.96 -0.08 9.14
N LEU A 16 20.70 1.11 8.60
CA LEU A 16 20.45 1.30 7.19
C LEU A 16 21.79 1.25 6.45
N THR A 17 21.87 0.39 5.44
CA THR A 17 22.96 0.45 4.47
C THR A 17 22.97 1.81 3.76
N PRO A 18 24.10 2.27 3.20
CA PRO A 18 24.15 3.55 2.47
C PRO A 18 23.11 3.64 1.34
N GLN A 19 22.83 2.51 0.68
CA GLN A 19 21.78 2.42 -0.34
C GLN A 19 20.38 2.56 0.25
N ALA A 20 20.11 1.93 1.40
CA ALA A 20 18.84 2.08 2.10
C ALA A 20 18.63 3.53 2.59
N GLN A 21 19.69 4.21 3.04
CA GLN A 21 19.64 5.63 3.41
C GLN A 21 19.31 6.53 2.20
N GLU A 22 19.84 6.23 1.02
CA GLU A 22 19.48 6.92 -0.23
C GLU A 22 17.98 6.78 -0.53
N ARG A 23 17.48 5.54 -0.48
CA ARG A 23 16.08 5.23 -0.77
C ARG A 23 15.13 5.88 0.23
N LEU A 24 15.50 5.89 1.51
CA LEU A 24 14.77 6.60 2.55
C LEU A 24 14.74 8.11 2.28
N SER A 25 15.89 8.71 1.96
CA SER A 25 15.98 10.12 1.61
C SER A 25 15.08 10.48 0.41
N MET A 26 15.11 9.66 -0.65
CA MET A 26 14.25 9.86 -1.82
C MET A 26 12.76 9.78 -1.46
N LEU A 27 12.37 8.78 -0.67
CA LEU A 27 11.00 8.60 -0.21
C LEU A 27 10.54 9.82 0.60
N CYS A 28 11.32 10.25 1.60
CA CYS A 28 10.98 11.41 2.43
C CYS A 28 10.82 12.69 1.59
N ARG A 29 11.74 12.96 0.66
CA ARG A 29 11.64 14.13 -0.24
C ARG A 29 10.39 14.07 -1.11
N LYS A 30 10.05 12.89 -1.63
CA LYS A 30 8.86 12.71 -2.48
C LYS A 30 7.57 12.92 -1.68
N LEU A 31 7.47 12.37 -0.47
CA LEU A 31 6.31 12.50 0.40
C LEU A 31 6.10 13.95 0.89
N ARG A 32 7.19 14.65 1.25
CA ARG A 32 7.11 16.03 1.70
C ARG A 32 6.79 16.99 0.54
N GLY A 33 7.37 16.74 -0.63
CA GLY A 33 7.29 17.65 -1.77
C GLY A 33 7.79 19.05 -1.40
N SER A 34 6.97 20.08 -1.65
CA SER A 34 7.29 21.48 -1.33
C SER A 34 6.86 21.93 0.07
N LYS A 35 6.25 21.05 0.88
CA LYS A 35 5.73 21.44 2.21
C LYS A 35 6.90 21.73 3.17
N PRO A 36 6.79 22.77 4.04
CA PRO A 36 7.78 23.04 5.07
C PRO A 36 7.71 21.99 6.19
N LEU A 37 8.87 21.59 6.72
CA LEU A 37 9.02 20.55 7.74
C LEU A 37 8.04 20.71 8.91
N ARG A 38 7.95 21.91 9.48
CA ARG A 38 7.08 22.20 10.65
C ARG A 38 5.60 21.93 10.40
N LYS A 39 5.12 22.02 9.16
CA LYS A 39 3.72 21.73 8.80
C LYS A 39 3.52 20.26 8.42
N PHE A 40 4.57 19.61 7.92
CA PHE A 40 4.51 18.26 7.38
C PHE A 40 4.72 17.19 8.44
N THR A 41 5.76 17.30 9.27
CA THR A 41 6.13 16.22 10.21
C THR A 41 5.07 15.89 11.27
N PRO A 42 4.21 16.83 11.75
CA PRO A 42 3.09 16.47 12.61
C PRO A 42 2.08 15.52 11.94
N GLN A 43 1.93 15.56 10.62
CA GLN A 43 1.00 14.67 9.88
C GLN A 43 1.48 13.22 9.89
N VAL A 44 2.80 13.01 9.99
CA VAL A 44 3.43 11.69 10.07
C VAL A 44 3.61 11.24 11.53
N GLY A 45 3.53 12.16 12.50
CA GLY A 45 3.75 11.86 13.92
C GLY A 45 5.22 11.74 14.32
N VAL A 46 6.14 12.35 13.56
CA VAL A 46 7.60 12.32 13.80
C VAL A 46 8.17 13.71 14.02
N SER A 47 9.36 13.78 14.65
CA SER A 47 10.00 15.07 14.93
C SER A 47 10.58 15.70 13.66
N PRO A 48 10.60 17.04 13.55
CA PRO A 48 11.27 17.75 12.44
C PRO A 48 12.74 17.35 12.28
N SER A 49 13.44 17.13 13.39
CA SER A 49 14.85 16.74 13.39
C SER A 49 15.07 15.34 12.81
N ALA A 50 14.20 14.38 13.14
CA ALA A 50 14.28 13.02 12.61
C ALA A 50 14.05 13.02 11.08
N TRP A 51 12.99 13.69 10.63
CA TRP A 51 12.69 13.82 9.20
C TRP A 51 13.82 14.50 8.43
N ASN A 52 14.34 15.61 8.96
CA ASN A 52 15.47 16.31 8.36
C ASN A 52 16.74 15.43 8.32
N GLY A 53 16.95 14.59 9.33
CA GLY A 53 18.03 13.59 9.32
C GLY A 53 17.89 12.59 8.18
N TRP A 54 16.67 12.10 7.93
CA TRP A 54 16.40 11.13 6.86
C TRP A 54 16.56 11.75 5.46
N GLU A 55 16.04 12.96 5.23
CA GLU A 55 16.20 13.67 3.93
C GLU A 55 17.65 13.99 3.58
N ASN A 56 18.52 14.08 4.60
CA ASN A 56 19.93 14.39 4.46
C ASN A 56 20.84 13.17 4.65
N LYS A 57 20.28 11.95 4.73
CA LYS A 57 21.05 10.69 4.87
C LYS A 57 21.93 10.64 6.13
N LYS A 58 21.53 11.36 7.18
CA LYS A 58 22.27 11.49 8.45
C LYS A 58 21.55 10.84 9.64
N GLY A 59 20.32 10.39 9.45
CA GLY A 59 19.48 9.81 10.50
C GLY A 59 19.29 8.32 10.34
N ASN A 60 19.31 7.60 11.46
CA ASN A 60 18.83 6.22 11.51
C ASN A 60 17.30 6.18 11.59
N LEU A 61 16.74 5.08 11.10
CA LEU A 61 15.31 4.81 11.21
C LEU A 61 15.11 3.86 12.39
N GLY A 62 14.63 4.38 13.51
CA GLY A 62 14.16 3.55 14.63
C GLY A 62 12.86 2.84 14.27
N MET A 63 12.56 1.70 14.90
CA MET A 63 11.34 0.92 14.61
C MET A 63 10.06 1.74 14.77
N ASP A 64 9.90 2.50 15.87
CA ASP A 64 8.73 3.36 16.08
C ASP A 64 8.54 4.38 14.96
N ASN A 65 9.64 4.89 14.41
CA ASN A 65 9.62 5.85 13.32
C ASN A 65 9.35 5.17 11.97
N ALA A 66 9.82 3.92 11.80
CA ALA A 66 9.50 3.09 10.64
C ALA A 66 8.00 2.76 10.60
N GLU A 67 7.41 2.41 11.74
CA GLU A 67 5.97 2.17 11.89
C GLU A 67 5.14 3.38 11.51
N LYS A 68 5.51 4.56 12.03
CA LYS A 68 4.83 5.82 11.69
C LYS A 68 4.95 6.17 10.21
N LEU A 69 6.14 6.01 9.63
CA LEU A 69 6.37 6.27 8.22
C LEU A 69 5.59 5.31 7.31
N ALA A 70 5.62 4.01 7.63
CA ALA A 70 4.87 2.99 6.90
C ALA A 70 3.35 3.24 7.00
N SER A 71 2.85 3.50 8.21
CA SER A 71 1.44 3.85 8.45
C SER A 71 1.01 5.09 7.66
N PHE A 72 1.87 6.12 7.60
CA PHE A 72 1.61 7.31 6.79
C PHE A 72 1.56 7.01 5.28
N CYS A 73 2.35 6.06 4.81
CA CYS A 73 2.30 5.57 3.44
C CYS A 73 1.14 4.58 3.17
N GLY A 74 0.38 4.18 4.19
CA GLY A 74 -0.64 3.14 4.05
C GLY A 74 -0.05 1.74 3.81
N THR A 75 1.17 1.48 4.28
CA THR A 75 1.88 0.21 4.13
C THR A 75 2.32 -0.35 5.48
N GLY A 76 2.72 -1.62 5.50
CA GLY A 76 3.34 -2.25 6.67
C GLY A 76 4.85 -1.98 6.76
N VAL A 77 5.42 -2.14 7.96
CA VAL A 77 6.87 -1.98 8.18
C VAL A 77 7.68 -2.93 7.30
N ASP A 78 7.23 -4.17 7.13
CA ASP A 78 7.92 -5.15 6.27
C ASP A 78 8.02 -4.67 4.81
N GLN A 79 6.97 -4.03 4.30
CA GLN A 79 6.95 -3.48 2.94
C GLN A 79 7.91 -2.30 2.80
N LEU A 80 7.97 -1.44 3.82
CA LEU A 80 8.95 -0.37 3.90
C LEU A 80 10.39 -0.94 3.91
N LEU A 81 10.65 -2.00 4.67
CA LEU A 81 11.95 -2.64 4.71
C LEU A 81 12.33 -3.30 3.37
N LEU A 82 11.39 -3.93 2.68
CA LEU A 82 11.60 -4.47 1.34
C LEU A 82 11.97 -3.38 0.33
N TYR A 83 11.28 -2.23 0.38
CA TYR A 83 11.63 -1.07 -0.43
C TYR A 83 13.03 -0.54 -0.11
N LEU A 84 13.36 -0.37 1.17
CA LEU A 84 14.66 0.12 1.62
C LEU A 84 15.81 -0.84 1.24
N ASN A 85 15.54 -2.14 1.24
CA ASN A 85 16.46 -3.18 0.75
C ASN A 85 16.54 -3.28 -0.78
N GLY A 86 15.74 -2.49 -1.50
CA GLY A 86 15.80 -2.38 -2.95
C GLY A 86 15.00 -3.42 -3.73
N GLN A 87 14.06 -4.12 -3.07
CA GLN A 87 13.16 -5.07 -3.73
C GLN A 87 12.09 -4.38 -4.58
N TYR A 88 11.75 -3.12 -4.26
CA TYR A 88 10.77 -2.31 -4.98
C TYR A 88 11.36 -0.99 -5.47
N SER A 89 10.89 -0.51 -6.61
CA SER A 89 11.05 0.90 -7.01
C SER A 89 10.20 1.83 -6.12
N LEU A 90 10.50 3.12 -6.16
CA LEU A 90 9.75 4.13 -5.40
C LEU A 90 8.29 4.18 -5.86
N GLU A 91 8.06 4.09 -7.16
CA GLU A 91 6.76 4.14 -7.79
C GLU A 91 5.92 2.92 -7.44
N GLU A 92 6.53 1.73 -7.42
CA GLU A 92 5.86 0.51 -6.97
C GLU A 92 5.49 0.60 -5.49
N TYR A 93 6.43 1.02 -4.64
CA TYR A 93 6.17 1.18 -3.21
C TYR A 93 5.01 2.15 -2.93
N LEU A 94 4.97 3.29 -3.63
CA LEU A 94 3.88 4.26 -3.49
C LEU A 94 2.56 3.81 -4.12
N ARG A 95 2.56 2.80 -5.01
CA ARG A 95 1.33 2.18 -5.51
C ARG A 95 0.77 1.12 -4.57
N LEU A 96 1.61 0.56 -3.69
CA LEU A 96 1.16 -0.39 -2.66
C LEU A 96 0.35 0.30 -1.55
N SER A 97 0.32 1.64 -1.51
CA SER A 97 -0.54 2.42 -0.63
C SER A 97 -2.01 2.00 -0.83
N LEU A 98 -2.54 1.21 0.09
CA LEU A 98 -3.96 0.89 0.09
C LEU A 98 -4.77 2.18 0.38
N PRO A 99 -5.96 2.35 -0.23
CA PRO A 99 -6.82 3.49 0.05
C PRO A 99 -7.09 3.64 1.56
N PRO A 100 -7.22 4.86 2.09
CA PRO A 100 -7.21 5.17 3.53
C PRO A 100 -8.45 4.70 4.33
N GLU A 101 -9.20 3.70 3.87
CA GLU A 101 -10.45 3.28 4.52
C GLU A 101 -10.26 2.30 5.69
N ILE A 102 -9.02 1.89 6.00
CA ILE A 102 -8.73 0.92 7.09
C ILE A 102 -7.68 1.47 8.06
N ALA A 103 -7.75 2.75 8.41
CA ALA A 103 -7.08 3.28 9.59
C ALA A 103 -8.01 3.17 10.82
N GLN A 104 -8.33 1.94 11.22
CA GLN A 104 -8.75 1.65 12.60
C GLN A 104 -7.73 0.69 13.24
N PRO A 105 -7.35 0.92 14.51
CA PRO A 105 -6.34 0.13 15.18
C PRO A 105 -6.99 -1.18 15.63
N SER A 106 -6.71 -2.28 14.93
CA SER A 106 -7.04 -3.61 15.41
C SER A 106 -5.81 -4.48 15.36
N SER A 107 -5.27 -4.72 16.55
CA SER A 107 -4.42 -5.84 16.91
C SER A 107 -4.84 -7.16 16.22
N LYS A 108 -3.86 -8.06 16.09
CA LYS A 108 -3.91 -9.48 15.65
C LYS A 108 -3.59 -9.65 14.16
N SER A 109 -2.43 -10.20 13.79
CA SER A 109 -2.15 -11.65 13.80
C SER A 109 -3.19 -12.44 12.99
N ALA A 110 -3.05 -12.51 11.67
CA ALA A 110 -3.55 -13.57 10.79
C ALA A 110 -3.11 -13.25 9.35
N GLU A 111 -2.10 -13.91 8.79
CA GLU A 111 -2.27 -15.17 8.04
C GLU A 111 -3.35 -15.10 6.94
N LEU A 112 -2.98 -14.52 5.79
CA LEU A 112 -2.99 -15.13 4.44
C LEU A 112 -4.12 -16.09 3.97
N ASN A 113 -5.32 -16.07 4.55
CA ASN A 113 -6.42 -16.97 4.14
C ASN A 113 -7.68 -16.28 3.57
N THR A 114 -7.65 -14.99 3.25
CA THR A 114 -8.91 -14.21 3.25
C THR A 114 -9.57 -13.90 1.90
N THR A 115 -9.18 -14.43 0.74
CA THR A 115 -9.84 -14.03 -0.52
C THR A 115 -11.22 -14.66 -0.74
N VAL A 116 -11.40 -15.94 -0.42
CA VAL A 116 -12.69 -16.62 -0.69
C VAL A 116 -13.72 -16.35 0.40
N GLU A 117 -13.32 -16.40 1.68
CA GLU A 117 -14.24 -16.13 2.80
C GLU A 117 -14.71 -14.67 2.84
N GLN A 118 -13.85 -13.70 2.52
CA GLN A 118 -14.27 -12.30 2.45
C GLN A 118 -15.27 -12.07 1.29
N VAL A 119 -15.08 -12.75 0.16
CA VAL A 119 -16.02 -12.67 -0.97
C VAL A 119 -17.35 -13.32 -0.60
N LEU A 120 -17.33 -14.48 0.07
CA LEU A 120 -18.55 -15.13 0.55
C LEU A 120 -19.28 -14.28 1.60
N GLN A 121 -18.55 -13.65 2.51
CA GLN A 121 -19.12 -12.77 3.52
C GLN A 121 -19.73 -11.51 2.89
N TRP A 122 -19.07 -10.93 1.88
CA TRP A 122 -19.63 -9.82 1.11
C TRP A 122 -20.89 -10.23 0.35
N MET A 123 -20.87 -11.38 -0.35
CA MET A 123 -22.04 -11.88 -1.08
C MET A 123 -23.24 -12.13 -0.17
N ASN A 124 -23.01 -12.68 1.03
CA ASN A 124 -24.05 -12.95 2.01
C ASN A 124 -24.57 -11.68 2.70
N GLY A 125 -23.84 -10.56 2.63
CA GLY A 125 -24.23 -9.27 3.20
C GLY A 125 -24.98 -8.35 2.23
N LEU A 126 -25.21 -8.77 0.99
CA LEU A 126 -25.91 -7.95 0.00
C LEU A 126 -27.41 -7.88 0.28
N GLU A 127 -27.93 -6.67 0.41
CA GLU A 127 -29.37 -6.45 0.46
C GLU A 127 -30.00 -6.58 -0.95
N LEU A 128 -31.29 -6.89 -0.99
CA LEU A 128 -32.07 -7.07 -2.22
C LEU A 128 -31.91 -5.93 -3.26
N PRO A 129 -31.83 -4.65 -2.87
CA PRO A 129 -31.61 -3.55 -3.82
C PRO A 129 -30.27 -3.63 -4.56
N ASP A 130 -29.22 -4.09 -3.88
CA ASP A 130 -27.88 -4.18 -4.46
C ASP A 130 -27.75 -5.41 -5.36
N LEU A 131 -28.39 -6.53 -4.98
CA LEU A 131 -28.54 -7.69 -5.86
C LEU A 131 -29.24 -7.32 -7.17
N LEU A 132 -30.33 -6.55 -7.11
CA LEU A 132 -31.05 -6.09 -8.30
C LEU A 132 -30.19 -5.18 -9.19
N ARG A 133 -29.35 -4.31 -8.60
CA ARG A 133 -28.41 -3.46 -9.35
C ARG A 133 -27.33 -4.27 -10.06
N ILE A 134 -26.79 -5.29 -9.39
CA ILE A 134 -25.78 -6.18 -9.96
C ILE A 134 -26.38 -6.96 -11.14
N VAL A 135 -27.56 -7.56 -10.94
CA VAL A 135 -28.27 -8.31 -12.00
C VAL A 135 -28.65 -7.40 -13.18
N ALA A 136 -29.16 -6.19 -12.92
CA ALA A 136 -29.52 -5.25 -13.98
C ALA A 136 -28.30 -4.77 -14.79
N LYS A 137 -27.16 -4.55 -14.15
CA LYS A 137 -25.90 -4.24 -14.84
C LYS A 137 -25.40 -5.44 -15.66
N GLY A 138 -25.48 -6.65 -15.11
CA GLY A 138 -25.13 -7.89 -15.82
C GLY A 138 -25.98 -8.11 -17.07
N ALA A 139 -27.29 -7.92 -16.97
CA ALA A 139 -28.21 -8.01 -18.10
C ALA A 139 -27.86 -7.00 -19.21
N LYS A 140 -27.59 -5.74 -18.85
CA LYS A 140 -27.17 -4.72 -19.82
C LYS A 140 -25.86 -5.05 -20.52
N LEU A 141 -24.90 -5.62 -19.81
CA LEU A 141 -23.62 -6.05 -20.41
C LEU A 141 -23.80 -7.24 -21.35
N ALA A 142 -24.68 -8.18 -21.02
CA ALA A 142 -25.02 -9.30 -21.89
C ALA A 142 -25.72 -8.83 -23.18
N GLU A 143 -26.66 -7.88 -23.08
CA GLU A 143 -27.34 -7.27 -24.23
C GLU A 143 -26.34 -6.56 -25.16
N GLN A 144 -25.43 -5.77 -24.60
CA GLN A 144 -24.38 -5.09 -25.37
C GLN A 144 -23.43 -6.07 -26.09
N SER A 145 -23.09 -7.18 -25.43
CA SER A 145 -22.24 -8.22 -26.02
C SER A 145 -22.94 -8.95 -27.17
N PHE A 146 -24.27 -9.13 -27.07
CA PHE A 146 -25.08 -9.75 -28.11
C PHE A 146 -25.28 -8.84 -29.33
N SER A 147 -25.56 -7.55 -29.12
CA SER A 147 -25.63 -6.55 -30.21
C SER A 147 -24.30 -6.42 -30.96
N TYR A 148 -23.18 -6.36 -30.24
CA TYR A 148 -21.85 -6.34 -30.84
C TYR A 148 -21.57 -7.58 -31.70
N SER A 149 -22.02 -8.76 -31.25
CA SER A 149 -21.86 -10.02 -31.98
C SER A 149 -22.76 -10.12 -33.23
N GLN A 150 -23.92 -9.46 -33.25
CA GLN A 150 -24.78 -9.38 -34.44
C GLN A 150 -24.23 -8.41 -35.50
N ASP A 151 -23.66 -7.28 -35.10
CA ASP A 151 -23.08 -6.30 -36.03
C ASP A 151 -21.87 -6.88 -36.78
N LEU A 152 -21.03 -7.66 -36.10
CA LEU A 152 -19.91 -8.38 -36.72
C LEU A 152 -20.36 -9.44 -37.75
N ASN A 153 -21.49 -10.10 -37.50
CA ASN A 153 -22.03 -11.09 -38.44
C ASN A 153 -22.70 -10.46 -39.67
N ASN A 154 -23.22 -9.23 -39.56
CA ASN A 154 -23.80 -8.51 -40.70
C ASN A 154 -22.76 -7.81 -41.58
N GLN A 155 -21.57 -7.47 -41.06
CA GLN A 155 -20.47 -6.93 -41.87
C GLN A 155 -19.78 -7.98 -42.74
N ASN A 156 -19.82 -9.27 -42.37
CA ASN A 156 -19.24 -10.37 -43.15
C ASN A 156 -20.16 -10.90 -44.28
N LYS A 157 -21.33 -10.28 -44.53
CA LYS A 157 -22.29 -10.66 -45.58
C LYS A 157 -22.44 -9.62 -46.71
N LYS A 158 -21.56 -8.62 -46.77
CA LYS A 158 -21.41 -7.71 -47.92
C LYS A 158 -20.07 -7.97 -48.60
#